data_AF-A0A843DY32-F1
#
_entry.id   AF-A0A843DY32-F1
#
_cell.length_a   1.000
_cell.length_b   1.000
_cell.length_c   1.000
_cell.angle_alpha   90.00
_cell.angle_beta   90.00
_cell.angle_gamma   90.00
#
_symmetry.space_group_name_H-M   'P 1'
#
loop_
_entity.id
_entity.type
_entity.pdbx_description
1 polymer ?
#
loop_
_entity_poly.entity_id
_entity_poly.type
_entity_poly.pdbx_seq_one_letter_code
_entity_poly.pdbx_strand_id
1 'polypeptide(L)'
;MIYLISDYSLGAHPKVMQALMESNLEHTDGYGLDRFSDECTELIREWIRKPEADVHYFVGGTPCNTTVISAGLRPYEGVITPSTGHIYVHETGSIEST
;
A
#
# COMPACT_ATOMS: atom_id res chain seq x y z
N MET A 1 6.74 27.10 -11.84
CA MET A 1 8.01 26.61 -11.26
C MET A 1 8.01 25.10 -11.38
N ILE A 2 9.08 24.49 -11.90
CA ILE A 2 9.22 23.03 -11.98
C ILE A 2 9.95 22.57 -10.70
N TYR A 3 9.42 21.55 -10.02
CA TYR A 3 10.02 20.96 -8.82
C TYR A 3 10.40 19.51 -9.12
N LEU A 4 11.65 19.13 -8.84
CA LEU A 4 12.23 17.79 -9.12
C LEU A 4 12.71 17.10 -7.83
N ILE A 5 11.92 17.19 -6.76
CA ILE A 5 12.32 16.71 -5.42
C ILE A 5 11.83 15.28 -5.17
N SER A 6 10.57 15.00 -5.48
CA SER A 6 9.99 13.66 -5.44
C SER A 6 8.75 13.57 -6.34
N ASP A 7 8.30 12.35 -6.59
CA ASP A 7 7.06 12.00 -7.28
C ASP A 7 5.81 12.06 -6.38
N TYR A 8 5.99 12.14 -5.05
CA TYR A 8 4.90 12.32 -4.05
C TYR A 8 4.81 13.76 -3.51
N SER A 9 5.32 14.74 -4.26
CA SER A 9 5.28 16.17 -3.88
C SER A 9 3.99 16.90 -4.29
N LEU A 10 3.11 16.22 -5.05
CA LEU A 10 1.81 16.74 -5.49
C LEU A 10 0.69 15.85 -4.98
N GLY A 11 -0.55 16.35 -5.05
CA GLY A 11 -1.73 15.56 -4.75
C GLY A 11 -2.00 14.46 -5.79
N ALA A 12 -3.20 13.88 -5.73
CA ALA A 12 -3.58 12.80 -6.63
C ALA A 12 -3.93 13.28 -8.05
N HIS A 13 -3.92 12.34 -9.01
CA HIS A 13 -4.39 12.59 -10.37
C HIS A 13 -5.86 13.07 -10.38
N PRO A 14 -6.28 14.03 -11.25
CA PRO A 14 -7.63 14.60 -11.24
C PRO A 14 -8.78 13.59 -11.26
N LYS A 15 -8.61 12.47 -11.98
CA LYS A 15 -9.60 11.37 -11.99
C LYS A 15 -9.80 10.70 -10.63
N VAL A 16 -8.74 10.58 -9.82
CA VAL A 16 -8.85 10.04 -8.46
C VAL A 16 -9.62 11.02 -7.58
N MET A 17 -9.30 12.31 -7.68
CA MET A 17 -10.01 13.36 -6.95
C MET A 17 -11.49 13.41 -7.34
N GLN A 18 -11.79 13.26 -8.63
CA GLN A 18 -13.17 13.21 -9.13
C GLN A 18 -13.92 11.99 -8.57
N ALA A 19 -13.32 10.80 -8.61
CA ALA A 19 -13.94 9.59 -8.06
C ALA A 19 -14.26 9.74 -6.56
N LEU A 20 -13.31 10.30 -5.79
CA LEU A 20 -13.53 10.58 -4.37
C LEU A 20 -14.68 11.58 -4.14
N MET A 21 -14.81 12.61 -5.00
CA MET A 21 -15.90 13.57 -4.91
C MET A 21 -17.25 12.95 -5.27
N GLU A 22 -17.29 12.10 -6.30
CA GLU A 22 -18.50 11.41 -6.73
C GLU A 22 -19.01 10.42 -5.66
N SER A 23 -18.10 9.73 -4.97
CA SER A 23 -18.45 8.77 -3.91
C SER A 23 -18.59 9.38 -2.51
N ASN A 24 -18.35 10.69 -2.34
CA ASN A 24 -18.18 11.31 -1.02
C ASN A 24 -19.40 11.22 -0.09
N LEU A 25 -20.61 11.13 -0.65
CA LEU A 25 -21.86 11.02 0.12
C LEU A 25 -22.49 9.61 0.05
N GLU A 26 -21.78 8.67 -0.56
CA GLU A 26 -22.20 7.29 -0.62
C GLU A 26 -21.90 6.58 0.71
N HIS A 27 -22.89 5.90 1.27
CA HIS A 27 -22.67 5.05 2.42
C HIS A 27 -21.97 3.76 1.98
N THR A 28 -20.84 3.47 2.63
CA THR A 28 -20.04 2.27 2.40
C THR A 28 -19.71 1.61 3.74
N ASP A 29 -19.48 0.30 3.69
CA ASP A 29 -19.02 -0.44 4.85
C ASP A 29 -17.54 -0.14 5.15
N GLY A 30 -17.17 -0.19 6.42
CA GLY A 30 -15.79 0.04 6.85
C GLY A 30 -14.87 -1.16 6.63
N TYR A 31 -13.60 -0.99 6.98
CA TYR A 31 -12.60 -2.07 7.05
C TYR A 31 -12.33 -2.81 5.72
N GLY A 32 -12.51 -2.14 4.58
CA GLY A 32 -12.27 -2.71 3.25
C GLY A 32 -13.32 -3.73 2.82
N LEU A 33 -14.50 -3.71 3.45
CA LEU A 33 -15.65 -4.57 3.13
C LEU A 33 -16.65 -3.89 2.18
N ASP A 34 -16.21 -2.81 1.51
CA ASP A 34 -17.01 -2.04 0.59
C ASP A 34 -16.83 -2.50 -0.87
N ARG A 35 -17.79 -2.12 -1.72
CA ARG A 35 -17.78 -2.49 -3.14
C ARG A 35 -16.55 -1.99 -3.91
N PHE A 36 -15.95 -0.86 -3.54
CA PHE A 36 -14.77 -0.33 -4.24
C PHE A 36 -13.55 -1.20 -3.95
N SER A 37 -13.42 -1.67 -2.70
CA SER A 37 -12.41 -2.64 -2.30
C SER A 37 -12.59 -3.98 -3.03
N ASP A 38 -13.83 -4.48 -3.15
CA ASP A 38 -14.12 -5.71 -3.90
C ASP A 38 -13.78 -5.59 -5.39
N GLU A 39 -14.28 -4.52 -6.05
CA GLU A 39 -14.02 -4.25 -7.46
C GLU A 39 -12.51 -4.10 -7.74
N CYS A 40 -11.80 -3.37 -6.88
CA CYS A 40 -10.35 -3.18 -6.98
C CYS A 40 -9.59 -4.50 -6.80
N THR A 41 -10.02 -5.36 -5.87
CA THR A 41 -9.43 -6.69 -5.65
C THR A 41 -9.51 -7.55 -6.91
N GLU A 42 -10.68 -7.59 -7.56
CA GLU A 42 -10.87 -8.36 -8.79
C GLU A 42 -10.01 -7.82 -9.95
N LEU A 43 -9.92 -6.49 -10.09
CA LEU A 43 -9.03 -5.88 -11.10
C LEU A 43 -7.56 -6.23 -10.87
N ILE A 44 -7.10 -6.20 -9.61
CA ILE A 44 -5.72 -6.59 -9.27
C ILE A 44 -5.49 -8.06 -9.60
N ARG A 45 -6.39 -8.96 -9.19
CA ARG A 45 -6.31 -10.41 -9.46
C ARG A 45 -6.24 -10.70 -10.95
N GLU A 46 -7.03 -10.01 -11.76
CA GLU A 46 -6.99 -10.10 -13.22
C GLU A 46 -5.62 -9.65 -13.77
N TRP A 47 -5.14 -8.48 -13.35
CA TRP A 47 -3.88 -7.91 -13.82
C TRP A 47 -2.67 -8.77 -13.51
N ILE A 48 -2.62 -9.34 -12.30
CA ILE A 48 -1.51 -10.22 -11.89
C ILE A 48 -1.71 -11.68 -12.32
N ARG A 49 -2.88 -12.02 -12.90
CA ARG A 49 -3.29 -13.37 -13.33
C ARG A 49 -3.26 -14.39 -12.19
N LYS A 50 -3.77 -13.98 -11.03
CA LYS A 50 -3.88 -14.81 -9.81
C LYS A 50 -5.26 -14.64 -9.19
N PRO A 51 -6.29 -15.37 -9.69
CA PRO A 51 -7.65 -15.26 -9.15
C PRO A 51 -7.74 -15.63 -7.67
N GLU A 52 -6.81 -16.43 -7.16
CA GLU A 52 -6.74 -16.89 -5.77
C GLU A 52 -5.96 -15.97 -4.83
N ALA A 53 -5.38 -14.87 -5.32
CA ALA A 53 -4.55 -14.00 -4.49
C ALA A 53 -5.38 -13.25 -3.44
N ASP A 54 -4.90 -13.21 -2.21
CA ASP A 54 -5.41 -12.29 -1.18
C ASP A 54 -4.87 -10.89 -1.43
N VAL A 55 -5.76 -9.89 -1.38
CA VAL A 55 -5.44 -8.47 -1.59
C VAL A 55 -5.74 -7.72 -0.30
N HIS A 56 -4.75 -7.00 0.22
CA HIS A 56 -4.87 -6.20 1.44
C HIS A 56 -4.39 -4.78 1.17
N TYR A 57 -5.16 -3.79 1.63
CA TYR A 57 -4.89 -2.38 1.38
C TYR A 57 -4.15 -1.73 2.55
N PHE A 58 -3.12 -0.95 2.23
CA PHE A 58 -2.31 -0.20 3.19
C PHE A 58 -2.28 1.28 2.83
N VAL A 59 -2.19 2.13 3.85
CA VAL A 59 -2.12 3.59 3.68
C VAL A 59 -0.78 4.08 3.10
N GLY A 60 0.27 3.24 3.13
CA GLY A 60 1.60 3.61 2.62
C GLY A 60 2.55 2.42 2.52
N GLY A 61 3.75 2.69 1.97
CA GLY A 61 4.76 1.67 1.71
C GLY A 61 5.38 1.07 2.98
N THR A 62 5.77 1.91 3.94
CA THR A 62 6.37 1.45 5.21
C THR A 62 5.49 0.43 5.96
N PRO A 63 4.20 0.69 6.27
CA PRO A 63 3.38 -0.32 6.94
C PRO A 63 3.18 -1.58 6.09
N CYS A 64 3.14 -1.48 4.76
CA CYS A 64 3.08 -2.66 3.88
C CYS A 64 4.34 -3.54 4.04
N ASN A 65 5.53 -2.93 3.95
CA ASN A 65 6.82 -3.64 4.13
C ASN A 65 6.92 -4.26 5.52
N THR A 66 6.63 -3.49 6.57
CA THR A 66 6.64 -4.00 7.95
C THR A 66 5.70 -5.19 8.10
N THR A 67 4.45 -5.09 7.63
CA THR A 67 3.47 -6.18 7.78
C THR A 67 3.89 -7.45 7.05
N VAL A 68 4.32 -7.34 5.79
CA VAL A 68 4.72 -8.53 5.00
C VAL A 68 5.95 -9.21 5.60
N ILE A 69 6.95 -8.43 6.02
CA ILE A 69 8.18 -8.98 6.61
C ILE A 69 7.87 -9.63 7.96
N SER A 70 7.09 -8.96 8.82
CA SER A 70 6.72 -9.50 10.14
C SER A 70 5.89 -10.77 10.04
N ALA A 71 5.00 -10.87 9.05
CA ALA A 71 4.22 -12.07 8.82
C ALA A 71 5.07 -13.27 8.35
N GLY A 72 6.19 -13.00 7.68
CA GLY A 72 7.07 -14.03 7.13
C GLY A 72 8.22 -14.48 8.04
N LEU A 73 8.54 -13.73 9.11
CA LEU A 73 9.70 -13.95 9.95
C LEU A 73 9.33 -14.25 11.40
N ARG A 74 10.16 -15.06 12.05
CA ARG A 74 10.21 -15.17 13.52
C ARG A 74 11.03 -14.01 14.09
N PRO A 75 10.88 -13.66 15.39
CA PRO A 75 11.58 -12.53 16.00
C PRO A 75 13.11 -12.58 15.98
N TYR A 76 13.71 -13.74 15.67
CA TYR A 76 15.15 -13.96 15.59
C TYR A 76 15.66 -14.16 14.15
N GLU A 77 14.77 -14.13 13.16
CA GLU A 77 15.12 -14.22 11.75
C GLU A 77 15.36 -12.81 11.18
N GLY A 78 16.07 -12.72 10.06
CA GLY A 78 16.41 -11.45 9.42
C GLY A 78 16.02 -11.43 7.94
N VAL A 79 15.79 -10.22 7.42
CA VAL A 79 15.54 -9.96 6.01
C VAL A 79 16.81 -9.44 5.32
N ILE A 80 17.10 -9.92 4.12
CA ILE A 80 18.25 -9.45 3.32
C ILE A 80 17.78 -8.32 2.40
N THR A 81 18.48 -7.19 2.46
CA THR A 81 18.25 -6.03 1.59
C THR A 81 19.58 -5.38 1.19
N PRO A 82 19.67 -4.72 0.02
CA PRO A 82 20.78 -3.83 -0.27
C PRO A 82 20.91 -2.72 0.79
N SER A 83 22.11 -2.18 0.96
CA SER A 83 22.38 -1.03 1.84
C SER A 83 21.64 0.25 1.44
N THR A 84 21.05 0.28 0.25
CA THR A 84 20.20 1.36 -0.28
C THR A 84 18.72 1.04 -0.21
N GLY A 85 18.32 -0.15 0.26
CA GLY A 85 16.92 -0.57 0.29
C GLY A 85 16.11 0.23 1.30
N HIS A 86 14.89 0.60 0.93
CA HIS A 86 14.04 1.52 1.70
C HIS A 86 13.85 1.06 3.16
N ILE A 87 13.63 -0.24 3.37
CA ILE A 87 13.48 -0.85 4.70
C ILE A 87 14.69 -0.63 5.63
N TYR A 88 15.89 -0.47 5.06
CA TYR A 88 17.11 -0.21 5.82
C TYR A 88 17.37 1.28 6.03
N VAL A 89 17.00 2.15 5.08
CA VAL A 89 17.39 3.58 5.11
C VAL A 89 16.29 4.56 5.53
N HIS A 90 15.03 4.30 5.21
CA HIS A 90 13.97 5.32 5.22
C HIS A 90 12.69 4.88 5.96
N GLU A 91 12.77 3.80 6.74
CA GLU A 91 11.64 3.27 7.50
C GLU A 91 11.81 3.33 9.02
N THR A 92 12.86 4.01 9.51
CA THR A 92 13.07 4.28 10.94
C THR A 92 13.08 3.02 11.81
N GLY A 93 13.61 1.91 11.28
CA GLY A 93 13.69 0.64 12.00
C GLY A 93 12.32 0.01 12.28
N SER A 94 11.32 0.25 11.42
CA SER A 94 9.96 -0.26 11.62
C SER A 94 9.88 -1.78 11.66
N ILE A 95 10.80 -2.49 10.99
CA ILE A 95 10.86 -3.94 10.91
C ILE A 95 11.45 -4.53 12.20
N GLU A 96 12.46 -3.90 12.76
CA GLU A 96 13.12 -4.34 14.00
C GLU A 96 12.27 -4.04 15.25
N SER A 97 11.24 -3.20 15.12
CA SER A 97 10.35 -2.82 16.21
C SER A 97 9.17 -3.77 16.44
N THR A 98 9.03 -4.84 15.64
CA THR A 98 7.88 -5.77 15.70
C THR A 98 8.12 -6.99 16.59
#